data_AF-A0A7Y0JUY5-F1
#
_entry.id   AF-A0A7Y0JUY5-F1
#
_cell.length_a   1.000
_cell.length_b   1.000
_cell.length_c   1.000
_cell.angle_alpha   90.00
_cell.angle_beta   90.00
_cell.angle_gamma   90.00
#
_symmetry.space_group_name_H-M   'P 1'
#
loop_
_entity.id
_entity.type
_entity.pdbx_description
1 polymer ?
#
loop_
_entity_poly.entity_id
_entity_poly.type
_entity_poly.pdbx_seq_one_letter_code
_entity_poly.pdbx_strand_id
1 'polypeptide(L)'
;MHVYVDNDPLVLTDARALLASSPQGATAYIDVDLYDPARILGEAAQTLDFGKPVALMLMGILGHVESDDEARSIIERLMSVFPAGSYVAMYDGGDTDPDVVEATRIWNVSANPKYHLRSPVRLAALLSGLEMVDPGVASVTRWKPDAEAPAQPEIAQFAAVALRRSVRMCDGDDDIVEFADGVHVQPGGVRGRG
;
A
#
# COMPACT_ATOMS: atom_id res chain seq x y z
N MET A 1 0.50 -9.54 15.16
CA MET A 1 -0.97 -9.57 15.09
C MET A 1 -1.34 -9.19 13.67
N HIS A 2 -2.23 -9.94 13.04
CA HIS A 2 -2.65 -9.66 11.66
C HIS A 2 -4.16 -9.80 11.57
N VAL A 3 -4.79 -8.96 10.74
CA VAL A 3 -6.22 -8.97 10.50
C VAL A 3 -6.42 -9.12 9.01
N TYR A 4 -7.17 -10.15 8.61
CA TYR A 4 -7.60 -10.35 7.24
C TYR A 4 -9.03 -9.87 7.10
N VAL A 5 -9.31 -9.16 5.99
CA VAL A 5 -10.63 -8.63 5.67
C VAL A 5 -10.97 -9.13 4.28
N ASP A 6 -12.07 -9.83 4.15
CA ASP A 6 -12.57 -10.31 2.86
C ASP A 6 -14.08 -10.60 2.99
N ASN A 7 -14.85 -10.32 1.95
CA ASN A 7 -16.29 -10.53 1.89
C ASN A 7 -16.68 -11.69 0.96
N ASP A 8 -15.72 -12.44 0.42
CA ASP A 8 -15.97 -13.63 -0.39
C ASP A 8 -16.38 -14.81 0.52
N PRO A 9 -17.61 -15.35 0.36
CA PRO A 9 -18.07 -16.49 1.14
C PRO A 9 -17.23 -17.76 0.96
N LEU A 10 -16.45 -17.88 -0.12
CA LEU A 10 -15.51 -19.00 -0.33
C LEU A 10 -14.28 -18.87 0.55
N VAL A 11 -13.76 -17.65 0.73
CA VAL A 11 -12.60 -17.37 1.60
C VAL A 11 -12.92 -17.72 3.05
N LEU A 12 -14.14 -17.48 3.50
CA LEU A 12 -14.62 -17.82 4.84
C LEU A 12 -14.50 -19.32 5.20
N THR A 13 -14.63 -20.20 4.21
CA THR A 13 -14.61 -21.65 4.43
C THR A 13 -13.19 -22.16 4.67
N ASP A 14 -12.20 -21.57 3.97
CA ASP A 14 -10.79 -21.98 4.04
C ASP A 14 -9.96 -21.15 5.04
N ALA A 15 -10.35 -19.90 5.32
CA ALA A 15 -9.63 -19.01 6.21
C ALA A 15 -9.51 -19.57 7.64
N ARG A 16 -10.52 -20.27 8.15
CA ARG A 16 -10.44 -20.90 9.49
C ARG A 16 -9.38 -22.01 9.56
N ALA A 17 -9.02 -22.63 8.44
CA ALA A 17 -7.97 -23.64 8.36
C ALA A 17 -6.57 -23.01 8.17
N LEU A 18 -6.47 -21.89 7.45
CA LEU A 18 -5.21 -21.19 7.18
C LEU A 18 -4.77 -20.25 8.30
N LEU A 19 -5.70 -19.71 9.08
CA LEU A 19 -5.42 -18.77 10.17
C LEU A 19 -5.10 -19.46 11.50
N ALA A 20 -4.55 -20.69 11.45
CA ALA A 20 -3.98 -21.35 12.61
C ALA A 20 -2.83 -20.49 13.16
N SER A 21 -3.14 -19.69 14.18
CA SER A 21 -2.19 -18.77 14.80
C SER A 21 -1.01 -19.54 15.36
N SER A 22 0.21 -19.06 15.08
CA SER A 22 1.37 -19.42 15.90
C SER A 22 1.16 -18.95 17.35
N PRO A 23 1.79 -19.58 18.35
CA PRO A 23 1.67 -19.16 19.76
C PRO A 23 2.04 -17.68 20.03
N GLN A 24 2.70 -17.01 19.08
CA GLN A 24 3.24 -15.66 19.22
C GLN A 24 2.34 -14.54 18.65
N GLY A 25 1.17 -14.83 18.07
CA GLY A 25 0.34 -13.75 17.51
C GLY A 25 -1.12 -14.09 17.27
N ALA A 26 -2.01 -13.16 17.62
CA ALA A 26 -3.43 -13.24 17.27
C ALA A 26 -3.63 -12.93 15.78
N THR A 27 -4.47 -13.76 15.14
CA THR A 27 -4.94 -13.57 13.77
C THR A 27 -6.46 -13.49 13.79
N ALA A 28 -7.04 -12.44 13.21
CA ALA A 28 -8.48 -12.28 13.10
C ALA A 28 -8.91 -12.22 11.63
N TYR A 29 -10.14 -12.65 11.37
CA TYR A 29 -10.80 -12.53 10.08
C TYR A 29 -12.04 -11.66 10.24
N ILE A 30 -12.24 -10.73 9.32
CA ILE A 30 -13.35 -9.77 9.29
C ILE A 30 -14.11 -9.96 7.97
N ASP A 31 -15.40 -10.28 8.08
CA ASP A 31 -16.31 -10.40 6.95
C ASP A 31 -17.01 -9.05 6.71
N VAL A 32 -16.29 -8.18 5.99
CA VAL A 32 -16.71 -6.80 5.70
C VAL A 32 -16.26 -6.41 4.30
N ASP A 33 -17.14 -5.70 3.61
CA ASP A 33 -16.89 -5.10 2.31
C ASP A 33 -15.89 -3.93 2.42
N LEU A 34 -14.94 -3.82 1.48
CA LEU A 34 -13.96 -2.74 1.43
C LEU A 34 -14.59 -1.34 1.39
N TYR A 35 -15.82 -1.21 0.90
CA TYR A 35 -16.58 0.04 0.87
C TYR A 35 -17.08 0.50 2.26
N ASP A 36 -16.88 -0.29 3.33
CA ASP A 36 -17.15 0.11 4.72
C ASP A 36 -15.86 0.22 5.58
N PRO A 37 -14.98 1.22 5.33
CA PRO A 37 -13.79 1.44 6.14
C PRO A 37 -14.07 1.61 7.64
N ALA A 38 -15.21 2.18 8.02
CA ALA A 38 -15.54 2.43 9.41
C ALA A 38 -15.73 1.12 10.18
N ARG A 39 -16.48 0.16 9.60
CA ARG A 39 -16.67 -1.16 10.19
C ARG A 39 -15.38 -1.97 10.19
N ILE A 40 -14.60 -1.92 9.10
CA ILE A 40 -13.27 -2.56 9.03
C ILE A 40 -12.39 -2.10 10.19
N LEU A 41 -12.26 -0.79 10.39
CA LEU A 41 -11.42 -0.23 11.44
C LEU A 41 -11.95 -0.57 12.84
N GLY A 42 -13.27 -0.53 13.05
CA GLY A 42 -13.89 -0.86 14.33
C GLY A 42 -13.67 -2.32 14.74
N GLU A 43 -13.77 -3.26 13.80
CA GLU A 43 -13.52 -4.67 14.04
C GLU A 43 -12.01 -4.96 14.16
N ALA A 44 -11.17 -4.34 13.33
CA ALA A 44 -9.71 -4.52 13.37
C ALA A 44 -9.08 -4.00 14.68
N ALA A 45 -9.62 -2.92 15.27
CA ALA A 45 -9.17 -2.36 16.54
C ALA A 45 -9.32 -3.33 17.72
N GLN A 46 -10.11 -4.40 17.60
CA GLN A 46 -10.21 -5.45 18.62
C GLN A 46 -8.94 -6.32 18.69
N THR A 47 -8.14 -6.32 17.62
CA THR A 47 -6.93 -7.13 17.49
C THR A 47 -5.67 -6.28 17.34
N LEU A 48 -5.75 -5.15 16.62
CA LEU A 48 -4.62 -4.28 16.32
C LEU A 48 -4.56 -3.08 17.27
N ASP A 49 -3.35 -2.75 17.71
CA ASP A 49 -3.05 -1.53 18.45
C ASP A 49 -2.75 -0.38 17.48
N PHE A 50 -3.77 0.45 17.19
CA PHE A 50 -3.62 1.64 16.33
C PHE A 50 -2.80 2.77 16.98
N GLY A 51 -2.30 2.59 18.21
CA GLY A 51 -1.26 3.46 18.78
C GLY A 51 0.14 3.18 18.21
N LYS A 52 0.32 2.10 17.45
CA LYS A 52 1.59 1.71 16.83
C LYS A 52 1.48 1.74 15.29
N PRO A 53 2.61 1.87 14.57
CA PRO A 53 2.61 1.78 13.12
C PRO A 53 1.98 0.50 12.59
N VAL A 54 1.10 0.64 11.59
CA VAL A 54 0.40 -0.46 10.92
C VAL A 54 0.80 -0.50 9.44
N ALA A 55 0.90 -1.71 8.87
CA ALA A 55 1.01 -1.90 7.44
C ALA A 55 -0.37 -2.31 6.88
N LEU A 56 -1.01 -1.42 6.12
CA LEU A 56 -2.19 -1.70 5.33
C LEU A 56 -1.79 -2.38 4.03
N MET A 57 -2.46 -3.47 3.66
CA MET A 57 -2.18 -4.21 2.41
C MET A 57 -3.44 -4.32 1.58
N LEU A 58 -3.42 -3.76 0.37
CA LEU A 58 -4.52 -3.76 -0.60
C LEU A 58 -4.08 -4.51 -1.86
N MET A 59 -4.27 -5.82 -1.84
CA MET A 59 -3.64 -6.75 -2.78
C MET A 59 -4.63 -7.17 -3.88
N GLY A 60 -4.59 -6.51 -5.04
CA GLY A 60 -5.45 -6.80 -6.19
C GLY A 60 -6.92 -6.43 -6.02
N ILE A 61 -7.25 -5.64 -4.99
CA ILE A 61 -8.63 -5.35 -4.60
C ILE A 61 -9.15 -4.02 -5.15
N LEU A 62 -8.28 -3.04 -5.40
CA LEU A 62 -8.68 -1.68 -5.79
C LEU A 62 -9.26 -1.66 -7.21
N GLY A 63 -8.89 -2.62 -8.06
CA GLY A 63 -9.53 -2.87 -9.36
C GLY A 63 -11.03 -3.10 -9.26
N HIS A 64 -11.54 -3.61 -8.14
CA HIS A 64 -12.99 -3.79 -7.92
C HIS A 64 -13.70 -2.53 -7.41
N VAL A 65 -12.96 -1.43 -7.21
CA VAL A 65 -13.52 -0.13 -6.84
C VAL A 65 -13.81 0.69 -8.10
N GLU A 66 -15.05 1.16 -8.24
CA GLU A 66 -15.60 1.70 -9.50
C GLU A 66 -14.87 2.96 -9.99
N SER A 67 -14.42 3.83 -9.08
CA SER A 67 -13.77 5.09 -9.43
C SER A 67 -12.47 5.31 -8.66
N ASP A 68 -11.59 6.16 -9.21
CA ASP A 68 -10.33 6.52 -8.57
C ASP A 68 -10.56 7.35 -7.30
N ASP A 69 -11.60 8.20 -7.29
CA ASP A 69 -11.94 9.02 -6.13
C ASP A 69 -12.45 8.17 -4.97
N GLU A 70 -13.27 7.16 -5.25
CA GLU A 70 -13.73 6.21 -4.23
C GLU A 70 -12.57 5.36 -3.70
N ALA A 71 -11.71 4.85 -4.59
CA ALA A 71 -10.52 4.09 -4.20
C ALA A 71 -9.58 4.92 -3.30
N ARG A 72 -9.36 6.19 -3.65
CA ARG A 72 -8.57 7.13 -2.84
C ARG A 72 -9.25 7.40 -1.49
N SER A 73 -10.56 7.67 -1.48
CA SER A 73 -11.35 7.90 -0.26
C SER A 73 -11.27 6.70 0.70
N ILE A 74 -11.35 5.47 0.19
CA ILE A 74 -11.18 4.25 0.99
C ILE A 74 -9.79 4.19 1.61
N ILE A 75 -8.73 4.38 0.82
CA ILE A 75 -7.34 4.38 1.31
C ILE A 75 -7.15 5.46 2.37
N GLU A 76 -7.60 6.69 2.10
CA GLU A 76 -7.49 7.82 3.03
C GLU A 76 -8.20 7.53 4.36
N ARG A 77 -9.43 7.00 4.32
CA ARG A 77 -10.20 6.65 5.52
C ARG A 77 -9.53 5.54 6.32
N LEU A 78 -9.09 4.46 5.67
CA LEU A 78 -8.38 3.36 6.33
C LEU A 78 -7.07 3.85 6.97
N MET A 79 -6.28 4.62 6.21
CA MET A 79 -5.02 5.16 6.70
C MET A 79 -5.21 6.20 7.80
N SER A 80 -6.36 6.91 7.86
CA SER A 80 -6.60 8.07 8.72
C SER A 80 -6.36 7.82 10.22
N VAL A 81 -6.56 6.60 10.70
CA VAL A 81 -6.39 6.23 12.12
C VAL A 81 -4.99 5.74 12.47
N PHE A 82 -4.15 5.43 11.48
CA PHE A 82 -2.82 4.89 11.73
C PHE A 82 -1.79 6.00 11.99
N PRO A 83 -0.86 5.83 12.93
CA PRO A 83 0.11 6.87 13.27
C PRO A 83 1.17 7.01 12.18
N ALA A 84 1.99 8.07 12.29
CA ALA A 84 3.20 8.21 11.47
C ALA A 84 4.10 6.97 11.60
N GLY A 85 4.77 6.60 10.50
CA GLY A 85 5.53 5.35 10.40
C GLY A 85 4.71 4.18 9.83
N SER A 86 3.41 4.36 9.66
CA SER A 86 2.53 3.36 9.04
C SER A 86 2.70 3.33 7.53
N TYR A 87 2.46 2.18 6.91
CA TYR A 87 2.61 1.98 5.47
C TYR A 87 1.30 1.53 4.85
N VAL A 88 1.15 1.83 3.56
CA VAL A 88 0.22 1.13 2.68
C VAL A 88 1.03 0.46 1.57
N ALA A 89 0.77 -0.82 1.35
CA ALA A 89 1.25 -1.57 0.21
C ALA A 89 0.05 -1.92 -0.67
N MET A 90 0.20 -1.78 -1.99
CA MET A 90 -0.81 -2.22 -2.94
C MET A 90 -0.18 -2.90 -4.15
N TYR A 91 -0.93 -3.81 -4.76
CA TYR A 91 -0.75 -4.11 -6.17
C TYR A 91 -2.09 -4.14 -6.88
N ASP A 92 -2.12 -3.83 -8.16
CA ASP A 92 -3.33 -3.94 -8.99
C ASP A 92 -3.00 -4.13 -10.48
N GLY A 93 -4.01 -4.50 -11.28
CA GLY A 93 -3.87 -4.65 -12.72
C GLY A 93 -3.72 -3.30 -13.43
N GLY A 94 -2.83 -3.24 -14.41
CA GLY A 94 -2.56 -2.04 -15.20
C GLY A 94 -3.07 -2.11 -16.64
N ASP A 95 -3.24 -0.95 -17.26
CA ASP A 95 -3.73 -0.79 -18.64
C ASP A 95 -2.60 -0.69 -19.70
N THR A 96 -1.39 -1.18 -19.36
CA THR A 96 -0.20 -1.05 -20.22
C THR A 96 -0.06 -2.14 -21.28
N ASP A 97 -0.88 -3.19 -21.21
CA ASP A 97 -0.87 -4.31 -22.15
C ASP A 97 -2.25 -4.44 -22.83
N PRO A 98 -2.34 -4.27 -24.17
CA PRO A 98 -3.60 -4.38 -24.92
C PRO A 98 -4.31 -5.72 -24.72
N ASP A 99 -3.58 -6.83 -24.57
CA ASP A 99 -4.18 -8.15 -24.38
C ASP A 99 -4.85 -8.26 -23.00
N VAL A 100 -4.23 -7.65 -21.97
CA VAL A 100 -4.82 -7.54 -20.62
C VAL A 100 -6.04 -6.64 -20.64
N VAL A 101 -5.99 -5.51 -21.34
CA VAL A 101 -7.14 -4.61 -21.49
C VAL A 101 -8.32 -5.31 -22.15
N GLU A 102 -8.08 -6.05 -23.24
CA GLU A 102 -9.13 -6.79 -23.93
C GLU A 102 -9.67 -7.95 -23.07
N ALA A 103 -8.79 -8.69 -22.38
CA ALA A 103 -9.20 -9.73 -21.46
C ALA A 103 -10.09 -9.18 -20.33
N THR A 104 -9.73 -8.05 -19.72
CA THR A 104 -10.55 -7.40 -18.70
C THR A 104 -11.87 -6.88 -19.28
N ARG A 105 -11.88 -6.35 -20.52
CA ARG A 105 -13.12 -5.96 -21.20
C ARG A 105 -14.07 -7.14 -21.37
N ILE A 106 -13.57 -8.29 -21.79
CA ILE A 106 -14.34 -9.54 -21.96
C ILE A 106 -14.84 -10.03 -20.60
N TRP A 107 -13.97 -10.06 -19.58
CA TRP A 107 -14.33 -10.44 -18.20
C TRP A 107 -15.48 -9.61 -17.65
N ASN A 108 -15.41 -8.28 -17.83
CA ASN A 108 -16.40 -7.33 -17.34
C ASN A 108 -17.77 -7.40 -18.01
N VAL A 109 -17.94 -8.23 -19.05
CA VAL A 109 -19.27 -8.50 -19.65
C VAL A 109 -20.18 -9.22 -18.64
N SER A 110 -19.62 -10.10 -17.81
CA SER A 110 -20.38 -10.90 -16.84
C SER A 110 -19.91 -10.75 -15.39
N ALA A 111 -18.75 -10.15 -15.15
CA ALA A 111 -18.22 -9.98 -13.80
C ALA A 111 -19.07 -9.00 -12.97
N ASN A 112 -19.32 -9.39 -11.71
CA ASN A 112 -19.91 -8.54 -10.70
C ASN A 112 -19.26 -8.86 -9.33
N PRO A 113 -18.44 -7.95 -8.77
CA PRO A 113 -18.07 -6.64 -9.28
C PRO A 113 -17.19 -6.70 -10.55
N LYS A 114 -17.15 -5.60 -11.30
CA LYS A 114 -16.24 -5.43 -12.44
C LYS A 114 -14.81 -5.16 -11.96
N TYR A 115 -13.85 -5.32 -12.86
CA TYR A 115 -12.45 -4.98 -12.63
C TYR A 115 -12.03 -3.80 -13.51
N HIS A 116 -11.48 -2.76 -12.90
CA HIS A 116 -11.12 -1.50 -13.54
C HIS A 116 -9.60 -1.34 -13.54
N LEU A 117 -8.98 -1.57 -14.71
CA LEU A 117 -7.55 -1.35 -14.90
C LEU A 117 -7.21 0.14 -14.77
N ARG A 118 -6.03 0.41 -14.22
CA ARG A 118 -5.51 1.77 -14.04
C ARG A 118 -4.09 1.87 -14.54
N SER A 119 -3.78 2.96 -15.23
CA SER A 119 -2.39 3.26 -15.60
C SER A 119 -1.49 3.41 -14.36
N PRO A 120 -0.17 3.21 -14.49
CA PRO A 120 0.76 3.40 -13.38
C PRO A 120 0.66 4.79 -12.74
N VAL A 121 0.37 5.82 -13.54
CA VAL A 121 0.14 7.19 -13.06
C VAL A 121 -1.13 7.29 -12.23
N ARG A 122 -2.23 6.66 -12.68
CA ARG A 122 -3.49 6.63 -11.92
C ARG A 122 -3.34 5.86 -10.62
N LEU A 123 -2.61 4.74 -10.63
CA LEU A 123 -2.26 3.98 -9.43
C LEU A 123 -1.44 4.83 -8.45
N ALA A 124 -0.42 5.54 -8.93
CA ALA A 124 0.36 6.45 -8.08
C ALA A 124 -0.54 7.51 -7.42
N ALA A 125 -1.51 8.05 -8.17
CA ALA A 125 -2.43 9.08 -7.69
C ALA A 125 -3.41 8.59 -6.60
N LEU A 126 -3.63 7.28 -6.46
CA LEU A 126 -4.41 6.71 -5.35
C LEU A 126 -3.69 6.85 -4.00
N LEU A 127 -2.36 6.97 -4.02
CA LEU A 127 -1.50 7.13 -2.84
C LEU A 127 -1.08 8.60 -2.60
N SER A 128 -1.77 9.55 -3.23
CA SER A 128 -1.51 10.98 -3.06
C SER A 128 -1.60 11.38 -1.59
N GLY A 129 -0.69 12.24 -1.14
CA GLY A 129 -0.60 12.67 0.27
C GLY A 129 0.19 11.73 1.18
N LEU A 130 0.62 10.57 0.67
CA LEU A 130 1.60 9.70 1.31
C LEU A 130 2.95 9.84 0.61
N GLU A 131 4.03 9.53 1.32
CA GLU A 131 5.35 9.51 0.72
C GLU A 131 5.57 8.17 0.01
N MET A 132 5.73 8.24 -1.31
CA MET A 132 6.01 7.06 -2.12
C MET A 132 7.41 6.49 -1.79
N VAL A 133 7.50 5.19 -1.53
CA VAL A 133 8.77 4.49 -1.33
C VAL A 133 9.35 4.10 -2.69
N ASP A 134 10.65 4.31 -2.90
CA ASP A 134 11.35 3.89 -4.12
C ASP A 134 11.14 2.39 -4.40
N PRO A 135 10.87 1.98 -5.66
CA PRO A 135 10.97 2.77 -6.90
C PRO A 135 9.68 3.55 -7.27
N GLY A 136 8.72 3.64 -6.35
CA GLY A 136 7.39 4.11 -6.63
C GLY A 136 6.49 3.02 -7.20
N VAL A 137 5.70 3.37 -8.21
CA VAL A 137 4.86 2.40 -8.93
C VAL A 137 5.71 1.71 -10.00
N ALA A 138 5.85 0.40 -9.89
CA ALA A 138 6.58 -0.41 -10.87
C ALA A 138 5.83 -1.73 -11.11
N SER A 139 6.11 -2.41 -12.23
CA SER A 139 5.61 -3.78 -12.41
C SER A 139 5.99 -4.64 -11.20
N VAL A 140 5.11 -5.54 -10.76
CA VAL A 140 5.35 -6.38 -9.57
C VAL A 140 6.66 -7.18 -9.69
N THR A 141 7.07 -7.55 -10.91
CA THR A 141 8.34 -8.26 -11.16
C THR A 141 9.58 -7.36 -11.04
N ARG A 142 9.40 -6.05 -10.94
CA ARG A 142 10.45 -5.03 -10.77
C ARG A 142 10.44 -4.38 -9.39
N TRP A 143 9.44 -4.66 -8.56
CA TRP A 143 9.31 -4.04 -7.25
C TRP A 143 10.22 -4.73 -6.23
N LYS A 144 11.44 -4.19 -6.07
CA LYS A 144 12.51 -4.69 -5.17
C LYS A 144 12.69 -6.22 -5.22
N PRO A 145 12.95 -6.82 -6.39
CA PRO A 145 13.20 -8.25 -6.49
C PRO A 145 14.47 -8.64 -5.72
N ASP A 146 14.51 -9.88 -5.23
CA ASP A 146 15.73 -10.43 -4.64
C ASP A 146 16.89 -10.38 -5.65
N ALA A 147 18.07 -9.97 -5.20
CA ALA A 147 19.23 -9.78 -6.09
C ALA A 147 19.66 -11.06 -6.82
N GLU A 148 19.35 -12.23 -6.25
CA GLU A 148 19.66 -13.54 -6.81
C GLU A 148 18.52 -14.11 -7.67
N ALA A 149 17.35 -13.46 -7.69
CA ALA A 149 16.22 -13.95 -8.46
C ALA A 149 16.48 -13.80 -9.98
N PRO A 150 16.08 -14.79 -10.79
CA PRO A 150 16.12 -14.65 -12.25
C PRO A 150 15.32 -13.44 -12.70
N ALA A 151 15.85 -12.70 -13.68
CA ALA A 151 15.14 -11.59 -14.27
C ALA A 151 13.82 -12.08 -14.90
N GLN A 152 12.71 -11.52 -14.43
CA GLN A 152 11.39 -11.77 -15.00
C GLN A 152 11.00 -10.65 -15.97
N PRO A 153 10.19 -10.94 -17.01
CA PRO A 153 9.59 -9.90 -17.83
C PRO A 153 8.65 -9.05 -17.00
N GLU A 154 8.42 -7.82 -17.44
CA GLU A 154 7.38 -6.99 -16.86
C GLU A 154 6.01 -7.52 -17.28
N ILE A 155 5.06 -7.41 -16.36
CA ILE A 155 3.65 -7.73 -16.60
C ILE A 155 2.81 -6.50 -16.26
N ALA A 156 1.60 -6.42 -16.83
CA ALA A 156 0.64 -5.34 -16.57
C ALA A 156 -0.05 -5.50 -15.21
N GLN A 157 0.77 -5.64 -14.17
CA GLN A 157 0.37 -5.64 -12.77
C GLN A 157 1.44 -4.84 -12.02
N PHE A 158 1.01 -3.85 -11.25
CA PHE A 158 1.90 -2.85 -10.68
C PHE A 158 1.78 -2.85 -9.17
N ALA A 159 2.92 -2.77 -8.49
CA ALA A 159 3.01 -2.63 -7.04
C ALA A 159 3.52 -1.25 -6.64
N ALA A 160 3.12 -0.82 -5.44
CA ALA A 160 3.60 0.38 -4.79
C ALA A 160 3.56 0.23 -3.27
N VAL A 161 4.45 0.93 -2.59
CA VAL A 161 4.40 1.13 -1.14
C VAL A 161 4.52 2.62 -0.84
N ALA A 162 3.71 3.12 0.07
CA ALA A 162 3.79 4.50 0.54
C ALA A 162 3.77 4.57 2.07
N LEU A 163 4.47 5.55 2.61
CA LEU A 163 4.66 5.81 4.03
C LEU A 163 3.80 7.01 4.47
N ARG A 164 3.09 6.84 5.59
CA ARG A 164 2.52 7.95 6.34
C ARG A 164 3.63 8.61 7.17
N ARG A 165 4.17 9.73 6.70
CA ARG A 165 5.08 10.55 7.50
C ARG A 165 4.35 11.31 8.60
N SER A 166 5.11 11.73 9.61
CA SER A 166 4.63 12.74 10.55
C SER A 166 4.34 14.04 9.81
N VAL A 167 3.16 14.61 10.03
CA VAL A 167 2.91 16.00 9.66
C VAL A 167 3.77 16.83 10.60
N ARG A 168 4.80 17.51 10.08
CA ARG A 168 5.43 18.59 10.83
C ARG A 168 4.42 19.73 10.85
N MET A 169 3.83 20.01 12.02
CA MET A 169 3.14 21.27 12.25
C MET A 169 4.20 22.36 12.15
N CYS A 170 4.19 23.13 11.06
CA CYS A 170 4.93 24.39 11.00
C CYS A 170 4.15 25.39 11.84
N ASP A 171 4.49 25.53 13.12
CA ASP A 171 4.12 26.73 13.88
C ASP A 171 4.98 27.89 13.34
N GLY A 172 4.32 28.82 12.66
CA GLY A 172 4.68 30.25 12.56
C GLY A 172 6.08 30.62 12.07
N ASP A 173 6.11 31.20 10.87
CA ASP A 173 7.06 32.17 10.33
C ASP A 173 8.52 31.74 10.03
N ASP A 174 8.90 32.13 8.81
CA ASP A 174 10.22 32.16 8.16
C ASP A 174 10.74 30.89 7.44
N ASP A 175 10.77 31.05 6.11
CA ASP A 175 11.43 30.27 5.08
C ASP A 175 12.89 29.91 5.43
N ILE A 176 13.15 28.75 6.03
CA ILE A 176 14.40 27.99 5.82
C ILE A 176 14.10 26.49 5.87
N VAL A 177 14.12 25.83 4.71
CA VAL A 177 14.19 24.37 4.62
C VAL A 177 15.64 23.95 4.85
N GLU A 178 16.01 23.71 6.10
CA GLU A 178 17.28 23.06 6.46
C GLU A 178 17.06 21.56 6.71
N PHE A 179 17.86 20.75 6.02
CA PHE A 179 18.00 19.32 6.26
C PHE A 179 19.19 19.06 7.20
N ALA A 180 18.92 18.58 8.40
CA ALA A 180 19.87 17.98 9.35
C ALA A 180 19.07 16.90 10.11
N ASP A 181 19.52 15.66 10.39
CA ASP A 181 20.84 15.06 10.64
C ASP A 181 20.94 13.66 9.95
N GLY A 182 22.08 13.03 9.63
CA GLY A 182 23.49 13.26 9.92
C GLY A 182 24.18 11.93 10.27
N VAL A 183 25.42 11.72 9.75
CA VAL A 183 26.60 10.95 10.27
C VAL A 183 27.32 10.18 9.13
N HIS A 184 28.63 10.26 8.89
CA HIS A 184 29.73 11.13 9.35
C HIS A 184 31.04 10.68 8.65
N VAL A 185 31.91 11.60 8.22
CA VAL A 185 33.39 11.47 8.33
C VAL A 185 34.00 12.86 8.54
N GLN A 186 34.78 13.04 9.61
CA GLN A 186 35.66 14.20 9.91
C GLN A 186 36.88 13.70 10.73
N PRO A 187 37.95 14.51 11.01
CA PRO A 187 38.64 15.54 10.20
C PRO A 187 40.20 15.58 10.37
N GLY A 188 40.87 16.44 9.58
CA GLY A 188 42.16 17.11 9.89
C GLY A 188 43.44 16.40 9.41
N GLY A 189 44.48 17.00 8.83
CA GLY A 189 45.00 18.36 8.60
C GLY A 189 46.25 18.20 7.69
N VAL A 190 46.98 19.17 7.14
CA VAL A 190 47.38 20.53 7.52
C VAL A 190 47.81 21.26 6.23
N ARG A 191 47.69 22.59 6.23
CA ARG A 191 48.13 23.52 5.18
C ARG A 191 49.65 23.52 4.95
N GLY A 192 50.06 23.85 3.72
CA GLY A 192 51.34 24.50 3.45
C GLY A 192 51.25 25.30 2.15
N ARG A 193 51.20 26.63 2.25
CA ARG A 193 51.57 27.53 1.14
C ARG A 193 53.07 27.78 1.23
N GLY A 194 53.74 27.75 0.09
CA GLY A 194 55.09 28.23 -0.18
C GLY A 194 55.28 28.21 -1.68
#